data_AF-A0A7C6XA94-F1
#
_entry.id   AF-A0A7C6XA94-F1
#
_cell.length_a   1.000
_cell.length_b   1.000
_cell.length_c   1.000
_cell.angle_alpha   90.00
_cell.angle_beta   90.00
_cell.angle_gamma   90.00
#
_symmetry.space_group_name_H-M   'P 1'
#
loop_
_entity.id
_entity.type
_entity.pdbx_description
1 polymer ?
#
loop_
_entity_poly.entity_id
_entity_poly.type
_entity_poly.pdbx_seq_one_letter_code
_entity_poly.pdbx_strand_id
1 'polypeptide(L)'
;MAGKTLYDKLWEMHEVKRRDDGSSLIYIDRHILHEVTSPQAFAGLRLAGRKPWRIDTNIATPDHNVPTTKTERDGGIEAIADNVSRIQVQTLDDNCGEYGILQFKMNDIRQGIVHVIGPEQGATLPGMTVVCGDSHTSTHGAFGALAHGIGTSEVEHVLATQCLVAKKMQNMQVRVEGKIPAGVTAKDIVLAIIGKIGTAGGNGHAVEFAGSAIRELSMEGRMTVCNMSIEAGARVGMVAVDQKTIDYVEGRPYSPKGADWDAAVAAWQDLVSDDDAHFDTIVEMRAEDIIPQVSWGTSPEMVLPVDANVPDPAQEADPVKRDSITRALKYMGLQANQAITDIKLDRVFIGSCTNSRIEDLRAAAAVAKGRKVASNVIQALVVP
;
A
#
# COMPACT_ATOMS: atom_id res chain seq x y z
N MET A 1 28.93 17.96 3.54
CA MET A 1 28.31 16.64 3.72
C MET A 1 27.52 16.38 2.45
N ALA A 2 27.49 15.15 1.94
CA ALA A 2 26.64 14.81 0.79
C ALA A 2 25.16 15.01 1.17
N GLY A 3 24.32 15.34 0.19
CA GLY A 3 22.87 15.41 0.35
C GLY A 3 22.24 14.12 0.88
N LYS A 4 21.07 14.25 1.49
CA LYS A 4 20.29 13.16 2.08
C LYS A 4 19.11 12.81 1.18
N THR A 5 18.83 11.51 1.05
CA THR A 5 17.58 11.07 0.43
C THR A 5 16.39 11.36 1.35
N LEU A 6 15.17 11.30 0.82
CA LEU A 6 13.96 11.35 1.64
C LEU A 6 13.97 10.25 2.71
N TYR A 7 14.40 9.03 2.34
CA TYR A 7 14.52 7.93 3.29
C TYR A 7 15.53 8.23 4.40
N ASP A 8 16.67 8.84 4.08
CA ASP A 8 17.67 9.23 5.08
C ASP A 8 17.09 10.25 6.08
N LYS A 9 16.39 11.27 5.57
CA LYS A 9 15.72 12.29 6.41
C LYS A 9 14.69 11.65 7.33
N LEU A 10 13.80 10.82 6.78
CA LEU A 10 12.78 10.11 7.56
C LEU A 10 13.40 9.16 8.60
N TRP A 11 14.43 8.41 8.23
CA TRP A 11 15.11 7.52 9.18
C TRP A 11 15.71 8.30 10.35
N GLU A 12 16.44 9.37 10.06
CA GLU A 12 17.13 10.16 11.09
C GLU A 12 16.16 10.89 12.02
N MET A 13 15.00 11.35 11.52
CA MET A 13 13.97 11.97 12.34
C MET A 13 13.41 11.03 13.43
N HIS A 14 13.45 9.72 13.21
CA HIS A 14 12.81 8.72 14.09
C HIS A 14 13.82 7.77 14.77
N GLU A 15 15.12 7.93 14.52
CA GLU A 15 16.15 7.12 15.16
C GLU A 15 16.29 7.51 16.65
N VAL A 16 15.74 6.66 17.53
CA VAL A 16 15.85 6.84 18.98
C VAL A 16 17.25 6.49 19.46
N LYS A 17 17.77 5.34 18.98
CA LYS A 17 19.09 4.86 19.39
C LYS A 17 19.66 3.89 18.36
N ARG A 18 20.87 4.18 17.88
CA ARG A 18 21.71 3.22 17.16
C ARG A 18 22.26 2.16 18.12
N ARG A 19 22.27 0.90 17.69
CA ARG A 19 22.78 -0.26 18.43
C ARG A 19 24.11 -0.74 17.84
N ASP A 20 24.89 -1.43 18.66
CA ASP A 20 26.24 -1.89 18.29
C ASP A 20 26.23 -2.96 17.17
N ASP A 21 25.10 -3.63 16.97
CA ASP A 21 24.89 -4.64 15.91
C ASP A 21 24.50 -4.03 14.54
N GLY A 22 24.52 -2.70 14.44
CA GLY A 22 24.18 -1.93 13.23
C GLY A 22 22.68 -1.68 13.04
N SER A 23 21.81 -2.27 13.87
CA SER A 23 20.38 -1.93 13.89
C SER A 23 20.12 -0.65 14.70
N SER A 24 18.92 -0.11 14.57
CA SER A 24 18.46 1.06 15.32
C SER A 24 17.10 0.79 15.93
N LEU A 25 16.85 1.42 17.06
CA LEU A 25 15.51 1.57 17.60
C LEU A 25 14.86 2.77 16.91
N ILE A 26 13.76 2.52 16.19
CA ILE A 26 12.99 3.51 15.44
C ILE A 26 11.68 3.77 16.17
N TYR A 27 11.36 5.04 16.41
CA TYR A 27 10.08 5.47 16.97
C TYR A 27 8.97 5.32 15.93
N ILE A 28 7.75 4.97 16.38
CA ILE A 28 6.57 4.75 15.55
C ILE A 28 5.46 5.75 15.92
N ASP A 29 5.16 6.67 15.02
CA ASP A 29 4.17 7.74 15.23
C ASP A 29 2.73 7.27 15.11
N ARG A 30 2.48 6.33 14.19
CA ARG A 30 1.14 5.80 13.91
C ARG A 30 1.18 4.28 13.78
N HIS A 31 0.31 3.63 14.53
CA HIS A 31 0.04 2.22 14.39
C HIS A 31 -1.41 2.02 13.96
N ILE A 32 -1.61 1.41 12.80
CA ILE A 32 -2.94 1.05 12.33
C ILE A 32 -3.16 -0.44 12.57
N LEU A 33 -4.32 -0.78 13.11
CA LEU A 33 -4.67 -2.12 13.58
C LEU A 33 -5.88 -2.64 12.82
N HIS A 34 -5.89 -3.95 12.58
CA HIS A 34 -7.01 -4.67 11.99
C HIS A 34 -7.19 -6.02 12.68
N GLU A 35 -8.25 -6.74 12.32
CA GLU A 35 -8.76 -7.89 13.06
C GLU A 35 -7.98 -9.19 12.83
N VAL A 36 -7.11 -9.25 11.82
CA VAL A 36 -6.41 -10.49 11.46
C VAL A 36 -5.15 -10.71 12.28
N THR A 37 -4.34 -9.67 12.47
CA THR A 37 -2.99 -9.79 13.05
C THR A 37 -2.85 -9.22 14.46
N SER A 38 -3.75 -8.30 14.85
CA SER A 38 -3.72 -7.66 16.16
C SER A 38 -4.22 -8.54 17.34
N PRO A 39 -5.14 -9.51 17.19
CA PRO A 39 -5.64 -10.29 18.33
C PRO A 39 -4.55 -10.99 19.15
N GLN A 40 -3.57 -11.61 18.48
CA GLN A 40 -2.47 -12.33 19.13
C GLN A 40 -1.53 -11.36 19.85
N ALA A 41 -1.31 -10.15 19.31
CA ALA A 41 -0.51 -9.13 19.97
C ALA A 41 -1.16 -8.68 21.29
N PHE A 42 -2.48 -8.45 21.30
CA PHE A 42 -3.21 -8.13 22.53
C PHE A 42 -3.19 -9.27 23.55
N ALA A 43 -3.28 -10.52 23.10
CA ALA A 43 -3.12 -11.68 23.98
C ALA A 43 -1.72 -11.74 24.60
N GLY A 44 -0.67 -11.45 23.83
CA GLY A 44 0.71 -11.36 24.30
C GLY A 44 0.89 -10.29 25.39
N LEU A 45 0.31 -9.09 25.19
CA LEU A 45 0.30 -8.04 26.20
C LEU A 45 -0.34 -8.52 27.52
N ARG A 46 -1.50 -9.17 27.46
CA ARG A 46 -2.19 -9.71 28.64
C ARG A 46 -1.35 -10.73 29.37
N LEU A 47 -0.78 -11.71 28.65
CA LEU A 47 0.06 -12.75 29.23
C LEU A 47 1.31 -12.16 29.91
N ALA A 48 1.88 -11.09 29.34
CA ALA A 48 3.04 -10.39 29.89
C ALA A 48 2.69 -9.35 30.97
N GLY A 49 1.40 -9.12 31.27
CA GLY A 49 0.95 -8.09 32.20
C GLY A 49 1.27 -6.66 31.73
N ARG A 50 1.35 -6.44 30.41
CA ARG A 50 1.67 -5.15 29.80
C ARG A 50 0.41 -4.43 29.33
N LYS A 51 0.50 -3.11 29.19
CA LYS A 51 -0.55 -2.27 28.60
C LYS A 51 0.02 -1.53 27.39
N PRO A 52 -0.81 -1.15 26.41
CA PRO A 52 -0.40 -0.24 25.36
C PRO A 52 0.14 1.07 25.96
N TRP A 53 1.25 1.57 25.42
CA TRP A 53 1.93 2.73 25.99
C TRP A 53 1.33 4.07 25.54
N ARG A 54 1.11 4.26 24.23
CA ARG A 54 0.52 5.48 23.65
C ARG A 54 -0.77 5.16 22.92
N ILE A 55 -1.89 5.15 23.63
CA ILE A 55 -3.19 4.77 23.06
C ILE A 55 -3.61 5.68 21.89
N ASP A 56 -3.30 6.98 21.98
CA ASP A 56 -3.64 8.03 21.00
C ASP A 56 -2.97 7.87 19.63
N THR A 57 -1.89 7.09 19.54
CA THR A 57 -1.20 6.79 18.28
C THR A 57 -1.79 5.57 17.56
N ASN A 58 -2.71 4.84 18.17
CA ASN A 58 -3.31 3.63 17.61
C ASN A 58 -4.71 3.92 17.03
N ILE A 59 -4.97 3.46 15.81
CA ILE A 59 -6.29 3.49 15.17
C ILE A 59 -6.60 2.10 14.65
N ALA A 60 -7.81 1.60 14.90
CA ALA A 60 -8.26 0.30 14.44
C ALA A 60 -9.43 0.40 13.46
N THR A 61 -9.47 -0.50 12.48
CA THR A 61 -10.63 -0.74 11.61
C THR A 61 -10.69 -2.23 11.28
N PRO A 62 -11.86 -2.88 11.28
CA PRO A 62 -12.00 -4.17 10.64
C PRO A 62 -12.15 -3.98 9.13
N ASP A 63 -11.47 -4.77 8.30
CA ASP A 63 -11.60 -4.69 6.84
C ASP A 63 -11.43 -6.02 6.08
N HIS A 64 -10.62 -6.96 6.55
CA HIS A 64 -10.39 -8.24 5.84
C HIS A 64 -11.58 -9.21 5.91
N ASN A 65 -12.33 -9.18 7.01
CA ASN A 65 -13.41 -10.12 7.33
C ASN A 65 -14.80 -9.46 7.39
N VAL A 66 -14.91 -8.25 6.83
CA VAL A 66 -16.19 -7.54 6.75
C VAL A 66 -16.99 -8.05 5.55
N PRO A 67 -18.24 -8.52 5.74
CA PRO A 67 -19.05 -9.03 4.63
C PRO A 67 -19.34 -7.97 3.56
N THR A 68 -19.44 -8.42 2.30
CA THR A 68 -19.83 -7.59 1.16
C THR A 68 -21.33 -7.65 0.86
N THR A 69 -22.08 -8.54 1.53
CA THR A 69 -23.53 -8.66 1.33
C THR A 69 -24.29 -7.70 2.23
N LYS A 70 -25.34 -7.07 1.67
CA LYS A 70 -26.14 -6.09 2.42
C LYS A 70 -26.78 -6.68 3.69
N THR A 71 -27.31 -7.90 3.59
CA THR A 71 -27.99 -8.58 4.71
C THR A 71 -27.06 -8.78 5.90
N GLU A 72 -25.83 -9.25 5.67
CA GLU A 72 -24.87 -9.47 6.75
C GLU A 72 -24.36 -8.14 7.32
N ARG A 73 -24.12 -7.14 6.47
CA ARG A 73 -23.70 -5.81 6.93
C ARG A 73 -24.75 -5.13 7.82
N ASP A 74 -26.01 -5.12 7.37
CA ASP A 74 -27.13 -4.50 8.12
C ASP A 74 -27.35 -5.20 9.47
N GLY A 75 -27.04 -6.50 9.57
CA GLY A 75 -27.20 -7.30 10.77
C GLY A 75 -26.07 -7.20 11.80
N GLY A 76 -24.99 -6.47 11.53
CA GLY A 76 -23.87 -6.31 12.46
C GLY A 76 -22.99 -7.57 12.58
N ILE A 77 -22.10 -7.60 13.58
CA ILE A 77 -21.13 -8.69 13.79
C ILE A 77 -21.83 -10.06 13.93
N GLU A 78 -22.96 -10.11 14.63
CA GLU A 78 -23.73 -11.36 14.83
C GLU A 78 -24.18 -12.00 13.51
N ALA A 79 -24.48 -11.19 12.50
CA ALA A 79 -24.96 -11.65 11.21
C ALA A 79 -23.86 -12.14 10.26
N ILE A 80 -22.57 -11.98 10.59
CA ILE A 80 -21.46 -12.52 9.80
C ILE A 80 -21.57 -14.05 9.76
N ALA A 81 -21.88 -14.64 8.61
CA ALA A 81 -22.18 -16.07 8.52
C ALA A 81 -20.95 -16.94 8.86
N ASP A 82 -19.77 -16.53 8.43
CA ASP A 82 -18.53 -17.23 8.71
C ASP A 82 -18.07 -17.02 10.16
N ASN A 83 -17.93 -18.12 10.90
CA ASN A 83 -17.64 -18.05 12.33
C ASN A 83 -16.22 -17.54 12.62
N VAL A 84 -15.25 -17.81 11.75
CA VAL A 84 -13.87 -17.33 11.92
C VAL A 84 -13.83 -15.80 11.76
N SER A 85 -14.46 -15.30 10.71
CA SER A 85 -14.63 -13.87 10.41
C SER A 85 -15.32 -13.16 11.58
N ARG A 86 -16.44 -13.72 12.08
CA ARG A 86 -17.15 -13.16 13.25
C ARG A 86 -16.24 -13.03 14.47
N ILE A 87 -15.53 -14.11 14.82
CA ILE A 87 -14.64 -14.13 15.99
C ILE A 87 -13.54 -13.09 15.86
N GLN A 88 -12.93 -12.95 14.68
CA GLN A 88 -11.85 -11.97 14.49
C GLN A 88 -12.35 -10.54 14.66
N VAL A 89 -13.46 -10.18 14.01
CA VAL A 89 -14.06 -8.83 14.14
C VAL A 89 -14.48 -8.55 15.58
N GLN A 90 -15.15 -9.49 16.25
CA GLN A 90 -15.53 -9.34 17.67
C GLN A 90 -14.31 -9.19 18.59
N THR A 91 -13.25 -9.96 18.34
CA THR A 91 -12.03 -9.90 19.14
C THR A 91 -11.34 -8.55 19.02
N LEU A 92 -11.36 -7.93 17.82
CA LEU A 92 -10.86 -6.55 17.65
C LEU A 92 -11.70 -5.56 18.47
N ASP A 93 -13.03 -5.66 18.41
CA ASP A 93 -13.96 -4.84 19.19
C ASP A 93 -13.69 -4.93 20.70
N ASP A 94 -13.53 -6.15 21.21
CA ASP A 94 -13.27 -6.42 22.63
C ASP A 94 -11.92 -5.86 23.06
N ASN A 95 -10.85 -6.09 22.28
CA ASN A 95 -9.52 -5.58 22.58
C ASN A 95 -9.48 -4.04 22.55
N CYS A 96 -10.10 -3.41 21.54
CA CYS A 96 -10.13 -1.96 21.44
C CYS A 96 -10.94 -1.36 22.60
N GLY A 97 -12.06 -1.99 22.98
CA GLY A 97 -12.86 -1.60 24.14
C GLY A 97 -12.11 -1.73 25.48
N GLU A 98 -11.39 -2.84 25.68
CA GLU A 98 -10.62 -3.09 26.90
C GLU A 98 -9.52 -2.04 27.12
N TYR A 99 -8.81 -1.67 26.05
CA TYR A 99 -7.67 -0.74 26.14
C TYR A 99 -8.00 0.71 25.79
N GLY A 100 -9.24 1.01 25.39
CA GLY A 100 -9.65 2.35 24.99
C GLY A 100 -9.02 2.83 23.67
N ILE A 101 -8.67 1.91 22.77
CA ILE A 101 -8.13 2.24 21.45
C ILE A 101 -9.26 2.72 20.55
N LEU A 102 -9.01 3.80 19.80
CA LEU A 102 -9.98 4.28 18.82
C LEU A 102 -10.18 3.24 17.71
N GLN A 103 -11.43 2.86 17.49
CA GLN A 103 -11.81 1.92 16.43
C GLN A 103 -12.94 2.50 15.59
N PHE A 104 -12.78 2.46 14.26
CA PHE A 104 -13.89 2.60 13.32
C PHE A 104 -14.55 1.24 13.16
N LYS A 105 -15.58 0.98 13.98
CA LYS A 105 -16.30 -0.30 13.99
C LYS A 105 -16.98 -0.57 12.65
N MET A 106 -17.38 -1.82 12.41
CA MET A 106 -17.96 -2.28 11.13
C MET A 106 -19.07 -1.37 10.52
N ASN A 107 -19.86 -0.71 11.36
CA ASN A 107 -20.97 0.15 10.94
C ASN A 107 -20.69 1.65 11.14
N ASP A 108 -19.46 2.04 11.51
CA ASP A 108 -19.02 3.42 11.49
C ASP A 108 -18.92 3.90 10.02
N ILE A 109 -19.39 5.11 9.73
CA ILE A 109 -19.33 5.68 8.37
C ILE A 109 -17.89 5.85 7.85
N ARG A 110 -16.91 5.90 8.76
CA ARG A 110 -15.48 6.01 8.45
C ARG A 110 -14.80 4.66 8.27
N GLN A 111 -15.50 3.55 8.55
CA GLN A 111 -14.94 2.22 8.37
C GLN A 111 -14.68 1.96 6.89
N GLY A 112 -13.51 1.39 6.62
CA GLY A 112 -13.06 1.05 5.28
C GLY A 112 -11.73 0.30 5.35
N ILE A 113 -11.11 0.13 4.19
CA ILE A 113 -9.82 -0.54 4.08
C ILE A 113 -8.74 0.23 4.86
N VAL A 114 -7.91 -0.50 5.60
CA VAL A 114 -6.94 0.07 6.55
C VAL A 114 -6.01 1.13 5.92
N HIS A 115 -5.58 0.92 4.68
CA HIS A 115 -4.69 1.83 3.94
C HIS A 115 -5.42 2.97 3.22
N VAL A 116 -6.76 2.99 3.28
CA VAL A 116 -7.62 4.06 2.73
C VAL A 116 -8.07 4.99 3.85
N ILE A 117 -8.55 4.43 4.97
CA ILE A 117 -9.04 5.22 6.09
C ILE A 117 -7.95 6.08 6.73
N GLY A 118 -6.71 5.60 6.79
CA GLY A 118 -5.60 6.35 7.38
C GLY A 118 -5.42 7.71 6.71
N PRO A 119 -5.16 7.75 5.39
CA PRO A 119 -5.11 8.97 4.60
C PRO A 119 -6.41 9.80 4.63
N GLU A 120 -7.58 9.18 4.46
CA GLU A 120 -8.86 9.92 4.39
C GLU A 120 -9.23 10.65 5.68
N GLN A 121 -8.80 10.12 6.82
CA GLN A 121 -8.98 10.77 8.12
C GLN A 121 -7.83 11.75 8.43
N GLY A 122 -6.76 11.79 7.64
CA GLY A 122 -5.54 12.55 7.92
C GLY A 122 -4.69 11.94 9.04
N ALA A 123 -4.88 10.65 9.34
CA ALA A 123 -4.09 9.91 10.34
C ALA A 123 -2.70 9.52 9.82
N THR A 124 -2.50 9.66 8.50
CA THR A 124 -1.21 9.61 7.81
C THR A 124 -0.84 11.02 7.40
N LEU A 125 0.24 11.54 7.98
CA LEU A 125 0.77 12.87 7.66
C LEU A 125 2.20 12.74 7.15
N PRO A 126 2.68 13.73 6.39
CA PRO A 126 4.06 13.74 5.95
C PRO A 126 5.04 13.70 7.11
N GLY A 127 6.15 12.98 6.90
CA GLY A 127 7.19 12.82 7.88
C GLY A 127 6.95 11.69 8.88
N MET A 128 5.75 11.11 8.97
CA MET A 128 5.47 10.07 9.96
C MET A 128 6.18 8.74 9.68
N THR A 129 6.41 7.99 10.74
CA THR A 129 6.56 6.53 10.72
C THR A 129 5.21 5.85 10.93
N VAL A 130 4.81 4.99 9.98
CA VAL A 130 3.48 4.33 9.99
C VAL A 130 3.64 2.83 9.84
N VAL A 131 3.09 2.06 10.77
CA VAL A 131 3.12 0.60 10.72
C VAL A 131 1.74 0.00 10.89
N CYS A 132 1.55 -1.17 10.30
CA CYS A 132 0.36 -1.99 10.46
C CYS A 132 0.76 -3.45 10.24
N GLY A 133 0.00 -4.38 10.82
CA GLY A 133 0.17 -5.82 10.61
C GLY A 133 -0.19 -6.30 9.19
N ASP A 134 -0.08 -5.45 8.18
CA ASP A 134 -0.45 -5.70 6.79
C ASP A 134 0.71 -5.29 5.85
N SER A 135 0.99 -6.09 4.83
CA SER A 135 2.12 -5.89 3.92
C SER A 135 2.05 -4.59 3.12
N HIS A 136 0.84 -4.13 2.78
CA HIS A 136 0.62 -2.98 1.90
C HIS A 136 0.64 -1.64 2.64
N THR A 137 1.08 -1.61 3.89
CA THR A 137 1.30 -0.38 4.67
C THR A 137 2.25 0.60 3.97
N SER A 138 3.08 0.12 3.03
CA SER A 138 3.87 0.97 2.14
C SER A 138 3.03 2.03 1.41
N THR A 139 1.72 1.81 1.22
CA THR A 139 0.77 2.81 0.69
C THR A 139 0.95 4.21 1.30
N HIS A 140 1.17 4.27 2.61
CA HIS A 140 1.28 5.54 3.34
C HIS A 140 2.55 6.32 2.99
N GLY A 141 3.56 5.69 2.39
CA GLY A 141 4.76 6.40 1.93
C GLY A 141 4.51 7.37 0.78
N ALA A 142 3.34 7.31 0.12
CA ALA A 142 2.89 8.32 -0.82
C ALA A 142 2.84 9.75 -0.23
N PHE A 143 2.79 9.85 1.10
CA PHE A 143 2.75 11.10 1.86
C PHE A 143 4.15 11.60 2.25
N GLY A 144 5.23 10.96 1.78
CA GLY A 144 6.57 11.20 2.33
C GLY A 144 6.68 10.69 3.77
N ALA A 145 6.14 9.49 4.02
CA ALA A 145 6.17 8.81 5.32
C ALA A 145 7.02 7.54 5.24
N LEU A 146 7.67 7.16 6.34
CA LEU A 146 8.36 5.88 6.45
C LEU A 146 7.35 4.83 6.89
N ALA A 147 6.75 4.14 5.91
CA ALA A 147 5.65 3.22 6.16
C ALA A 147 5.93 1.79 5.68
N HIS A 148 5.67 0.81 6.53
CA HIS A 148 5.88 -0.61 6.20
C HIS A 148 5.04 -1.56 7.04
N GLY A 149 4.79 -2.74 6.47
CA GLY A 149 4.14 -3.84 7.19
C GLY A 149 5.04 -4.43 8.28
N ILE A 150 4.42 -4.94 9.33
CA ILE A 150 5.10 -5.57 10.47
C ILE A 150 4.46 -6.91 10.84
N GLY A 151 5.22 -7.80 11.48
CA GLY A 151 4.69 -9.08 11.96
C GLY A 151 3.91 -8.95 13.27
N THR A 152 3.15 -9.98 13.63
CA THR A 152 2.36 -10.02 14.88
C THR A 152 3.18 -9.72 16.15
N SER A 153 4.41 -10.24 16.26
CA SER A 153 5.28 -9.95 17.41
C SER A 153 5.72 -8.48 17.45
N GLU A 154 5.91 -7.86 16.28
CA GLU A 154 6.22 -6.44 16.17
C GLU A 154 5.00 -5.58 16.51
N VAL A 155 3.78 -5.99 16.15
CA VAL A 155 2.53 -5.33 16.57
C VAL A 155 2.48 -5.23 18.10
N GLU A 156 2.80 -6.31 18.82
CA GLU A 156 2.89 -6.30 20.29
C GLU A 156 3.95 -5.29 20.77
N HIS A 157 5.15 -5.31 20.18
CA HIS A 157 6.23 -4.40 20.55
C HIS A 157 5.86 -2.93 20.35
N VAL A 158 5.21 -2.60 19.23
CA VAL A 158 4.74 -1.24 18.96
C VAL A 158 3.71 -0.85 20.00
N LEU A 159 2.69 -1.67 20.27
CA LEU A 159 1.71 -1.38 21.31
C LEU A 159 2.38 -1.14 22.67
N ALA A 160 3.37 -1.95 23.04
CA ALA A 160 4.03 -1.86 24.34
C ALA A 160 5.03 -0.68 24.46
N THR A 161 5.62 -0.20 23.35
CA THR A 161 6.82 0.67 23.42
C THR A 161 6.86 1.83 22.40
N GLN A 162 5.97 1.85 21.41
CA GLN A 162 6.06 2.66 20.17
C GLN A 162 7.42 2.60 19.47
N CYS A 163 8.18 1.52 19.63
CA CYS A 163 9.47 1.40 18.99
C CYS A 163 9.65 0.03 18.33
N LEU A 164 10.41 0.02 17.24
CA LEU A 164 10.83 -1.20 16.55
C LEU A 164 12.34 -1.22 16.35
N VAL A 165 12.91 -2.42 16.40
CA VAL A 165 14.31 -2.63 16.02
C VAL A 165 14.34 -2.86 14.51
N ALA A 166 14.98 -1.96 13.77
CA ALA A 166 15.09 -2.04 12.33
C ALA A 166 16.55 -1.89 11.88
N LYS A 167 16.89 -2.50 10.74
CA LYS A 167 18.14 -2.21 10.03
C LYS A 167 17.85 -1.27 8.87
N LYS A 168 18.71 -0.29 8.68
CA LYS A 168 18.58 0.67 7.57
C LYS A 168 18.75 -0.07 6.24
N MET A 169 17.87 0.22 5.29
CA MET A 169 17.87 -0.33 3.93
C MET A 169 18.78 0.50 3.01
N GLN A 170 19.08 -0.03 1.83
CA GLN A 170 19.74 0.72 0.77
C GLN A 170 18.74 1.67 0.09
N ASN A 171 19.23 2.80 -0.42
CA ASN A 171 18.43 3.79 -1.14
C ASN A 171 18.28 3.36 -2.61
N MET A 172 17.04 3.17 -3.06
CA MET A 172 16.73 2.95 -4.48
C MET A 172 15.86 4.08 -5.01
N GLN A 173 16.19 4.63 -6.17
CA GLN A 173 15.30 5.55 -6.88
C GLN A 173 14.73 4.89 -8.14
N VAL A 174 13.41 4.89 -8.27
CA VAL A 174 12.73 4.55 -9.52
C VAL A 174 12.24 5.85 -10.14
N ARG A 175 12.93 6.30 -11.20
CA ARG A 175 12.69 7.57 -11.88
C ARG A 175 11.90 7.36 -13.18
N VAL A 176 10.66 7.82 -13.19
CA VAL A 176 9.76 7.76 -14.36
C VAL A 176 9.57 9.18 -14.92
N GLU A 177 10.24 9.47 -16.02
CA GLU A 177 10.20 10.79 -16.68
C GLU A 177 9.31 10.77 -17.93
N GLY A 178 8.75 11.92 -18.26
CA GLY A 178 7.86 12.10 -19.41
C GLY A 178 6.39 12.25 -19.04
N LYS A 179 5.54 12.25 -20.07
CA LYS A 179 4.08 12.36 -19.93
C LYS A 179 3.40 11.01 -20.10
N ILE A 180 2.47 10.73 -19.21
CA ILE A 180 1.67 9.50 -19.23
C ILE A 180 0.74 9.52 -20.46
N PRO A 181 0.75 8.49 -21.32
CA PRO A 181 -0.16 8.40 -22.46
C PRO A 181 -1.63 8.30 -22.06
N ALA A 182 -2.54 8.61 -23.01
CA ALA A 182 -3.97 8.48 -22.76
C ALA A 182 -4.36 7.03 -22.44
N GLY A 183 -5.15 6.84 -21.38
CA GLY A 183 -5.60 5.53 -20.92
C GLY A 183 -4.64 4.82 -19.96
N VAL A 184 -3.45 5.40 -19.71
CA VAL A 184 -2.47 4.89 -18.75
C VAL A 184 -2.69 5.59 -17.41
N THR A 185 -2.57 4.82 -16.33
CA THR A 185 -2.84 5.22 -14.95
C THR A 185 -1.64 4.91 -14.05
N ALA A 186 -1.73 5.31 -12.78
CA ALA A 186 -0.74 4.92 -11.76
C ALA A 186 -0.56 3.40 -11.65
N LYS A 187 -1.63 2.62 -11.87
CA LYS A 187 -1.58 1.16 -11.85
C LYS A 187 -0.69 0.62 -12.96
N ASP A 188 -0.79 1.20 -14.15
CA ASP A 188 0.03 0.80 -15.29
C ASP A 188 1.51 1.15 -15.07
N ILE A 189 1.79 2.31 -14.46
CA ILE A 189 3.16 2.70 -14.09
C ILE A 189 3.78 1.67 -13.15
N VAL A 190 3.09 1.34 -12.05
CA VAL A 190 3.68 0.42 -11.06
C VAL A 190 3.76 -1.01 -11.58
N LEU A 191 2.81 -1.47 -12.40
CA LEU A 191 2.92 -2.75 -13.09
C LEU A 191 4.11 -2.76 -14.05
N ALA A 192 4.34 -1.70 -14.83
CA ALA A 192 5.50 -1.62 -15.71
C ALA A 192 6.82 -1.63 -14.93
N ILE A 193 6.87 -0.96 -13.77
CA ILE A 193 8.02 -1.01 -12.84
C ILE A 193 8.26 -2.44 -12.37
N ILE A 194 7.22 -3.12 -11.85
CA ILE A 194 7.32 -4.50 -11.34
C ILE A 194 7.71 -5.47 -12.47
N GLY A 195 7.14 -5.31 -13.67
CA GLY A 195 7.53 -6.11 -14.85
C GLY A 195 8.99 -5.90 -15.25
N LYS A 196 9.55 -4.70 -15.03
CA LYS A 196 10.95 -4.38 -15.34
C LYS A 196 11.93 -4.92 -14.30
N ILE A 197 11.64 -4.75 -13.01
CA ILE A 197 12.58 -5.07 -11.92
C ILE A 197 12.32 -6.44 -11.28
N GLY A 198 11.14 -7.03 -11.54
CA GLY A 198 10.70 -8.29 -10.96
C GLY A 198 10.27 -8.16 -9.49
N THR A 199 9.74 -9.26 -8.95
CA THR A 199 9.30 -9.37 -7.55
C THR A 199 10.43 -9.31 -6.52
N ALA A 200 11.68 -9.44 -6.97
CA ALA A 200 12.87 -9.34 -6.14
C ALA A 200 13.68 -8.04 -6.34
N GLY A 201 13.24 -7.17 -7.26
CA GLY A 201 14.02 -6.01 -7.70
C GLY A 201 14.29 -4.97 -6.61
N GLY A 202 13.37 -4.82 -5.66
CA GLY A 202 13.46 -3.92 -4.52
C GLY A 202 13.94 -4.58 -3.21
N ASN A 203 14.34 -5.86 -3.23
CA ASN A 203 14.77 -6.56 -2.02
C ASN A 203 15.93 -5.82 -1.33
N GLY A 204 15.78 -5.56 -0.03
CA GLY A 204 16.78 -4.85 0.77
C GLY A 204 16.81 -3.32 0.57
N HIS A 205 15.92 -2.77 -0.25
CA HIS A 205 15.87 -1.34 -0.56
C HIS A 205 14.64 -0.64 0.04
N ALA A 206 14.82 0.64 0.36
CA ALA A 206 13.75 1.62 0.45
C ALA A 206 13.63 2.31 -0.91
N VAL A 207 12.46 2.23 -1.54
CA VAL A 207 12.25 2.74 -2.90
C VAL A 207 11.65 4.14 -2.85
N GLU A 208 12.31 5.10 -3.48
CA GLU A 208 11.77 6.42 -3.78
C GLU A 208 11.29 6.47 -5.23
N PHE A 209 9.99 6.70 -5.42
CA PHE A 209 9.41 6.91 -6.74
C PHE A 209 9.49 8.40 -7.10
N ALA A 210 10.18 8.69 -8.20
CA ALA A 210 10.50 10.04 -8.63
C ALA A 210 10.27 10.24 -10.13
N GLY A 211 10.48 11.47 -10.59
CA GLY A 211 10.32 11.87 -12.00
C GLY A 211 9.00 12.56 -12.31
N SER A 212 8.91 13.19 -13.48
CA SER A 212 7.76 14.04 -13.83
C SER A 212 6.44 13.28 -13.83
N ALA A 213 6.44 12.02 -14.28
CA ALA A 213 5.22 11.22 -14.31
C ALA A 213 4.68 10.94 -12.91
N ILE A 214 5.56 10.68 -11.93
CA ILE A 214 5.17 10.47 -10.52
C ILE A 214 4.67 11.76 -9.89
N ARG A 215 5.34 12.90 -10.15
CA ARG A 215 4.89 14.22 -9.68
C ARG A 215 3.52 14.61 -10.26
N GLU A 216 3.25 14.24 -11.50
CA GLU A 216 1.97 14.52 -12.18
C GLU A 216 0.79 13.71 -11.62
N LEU A 217 1.02 12.57 -10.96
CA LEU A 217 -0.04 11.80 -10.30
C LEU A 217 -0.79 12.61 -9.23
N SER A 218 -2.05 12.24 -9.00
CA SER A 218 -2.78 12.60 -7.79
C SER A 218 -2.23 11.87 -6.56
N MET A 219 -2.71 12.21 -5.37
CA MET A 219 -2.32 11.49 -4.15
C MET A 219 -2.79 10.03 -4.18
N GLU A 220 -3.97 9.77 -4.74
CA GLU A 220 -4.51 8.45 -4.97
C GLU A 220 -3.63 7.64 -5.91
N GLY A 221 -3.14 8.25 -7.00
CA GLY A 221 -2.17 7.62 -7.89
C GLY A 221 -0.84 7.30 -7.19
N ARG A 222 -0.31 8.22 -6.36
CA ARG A 222 0.91 7.97 -5.58
C ARG A 222 0.71 6.82 -4.58
N MET A 223 -0.45 6.78 -3.92
CA MET A 223 -0.83 5.68 -3.03
C MET A 223 -0.86 4.34 -3.77
N THR A 224 -1.37 4.28 -5.00
CA THR A 224 -1.31 3.06 -5.83
C THR A 224 0.11 2.60 -6.09
N VAL A 225 1.02 3.53 -6.45
CA VAL A 225 2.42 3.18 -6.72
C VAL A 225 3.12 2.68 -5.44
N CYS A 226 2.97 3.40 -4.32
CA CYS A 226 3.58 3.02 -3.05
C CYS A 226 2.97 1.73 -2.46
N ASN A 227 1.67 1.49 -2.65
CA ASN A 227 1.00 0.26 -2.23
C ASN A 227 1.68 -0.97 -2.84
N MET A 228 2.00 -0.92 -4.14
CA MET A 228 2.56 -2.06 -4.86
C MET A 228 4.09 -2.19 -4.78
N SER A 229 4.75 -1.45 -3.89
CA SER A 229 6.19 -1.58 -3.63
C SER A 229 6.53 -2.99 -3.15
N ILE A 230 5.63 -3.60 -2.37
CA ILE A 230 5.84 -4.94 -1.81
C ILE A 230 5.82 -6.02 -2.90
N GLU A 231 5.01 -5.87 -3.94
CA GLU A 231 5.03 -6.73 -5.12
C GLU A 231 6.32 -6.60 -5.94
N ALA A 232 7.04 -5.48 -5.82
CA ALA A 232 8.40 -5.28 -6.35
C ALA A 232 9.51 -5.78 -5.40
N GLY A 233 9.16 -6.33 -4.23
CA GLY A 233 10.10 -6.81 -3.21
C GLY A 233 10.60 -5.74 -2.23
N ALA A 234 10.10 -4.50 -2.33
CA ALA A 234 10.46 -3.41 -1.42
C ALA A 234 9.44 -3.26 -0.30
N ARG A 235 9.89 -3.32 0.95
CA ARG A 235 9.02 -3.11 2.13
C ARG A 235 8.57 -1.66 2.31
N VAL A 236 9.34 -0.72 1.74
CA VAL A 236 9.10 0.71 1.83
C VAL A 236 9.10 1.29 0.43
N GLY A 237 8.06 2.05 0.12
CA GLY A 237 7.97 2.86 -1.08
C GLY A 237 7.50 4.26 -0.73
N MET A 238 8.15 5.30 -1.23
CA MET A 238 7.86 6.68 -0.86
C MET A 238 7.87 7.63 -2.05
N VAL A 239 7.11 8.72 -1.92
CA VAL A 239 7.11 9.86 -2.84
C VAL A 239 7.39 11.12 -2.05
N ALA A 240 8.23 11.99 -2.60
CA ALA A 240 8.56 13.28 -2.02
C ALA A 240 7.32 14.18 -1.84
N VAL A 241 7.32 14.99 -0.80
CA VAL A 241 6.23 15.90 -0.49
C VAL A 241 6.22 17.05 -1.50
N ASP A 242 5.03 17.40 -1.99
CA ASP A 242 4.80 18.61 -2.74
C ASP A 242 3.44 19.24 -2.37
N GLN A 243 3.04 20.28 -3.09
CA GLN A 243 1.79 20.99 -2.83
C GLN A 243 0.57 20.06 -2.89
N LYS A 244 0.55 19.04 -3.77
CA LYS A 244 -0.58 18.10 -3.83
C LYS A 244 -0.70 17.28 -2.55
N THR A 245 0.42 16.92 -1.95
CA THR A 245 0.45 16.24 -0.65
C THR A 245 -0.12 17.14 0.45
N ILE A 246 0.29 18.42 0.47
CA ILE A 246 -0.18 19.41 1.45
C ILE A 246 -1.69 19.66 1.29
N ASP A 247 -2.15 19.92 0.06
CA ASP A 247 -3.55 20.17 -0.26
C ASP A 247 -4.46 18.99 0.14
N TYR A 248 -3.96 17.75 -0.02
CA TYR A 248 -4.75 16.57 0.30
C TYR A 248 -5.00 16.42 1.80
N VAL A 249 -4.01 16.75 2.63
CA VAL A 249 -4.11 16.63 4.10
C VAL A 249 -4.78 17.84 4.74
N GLU A 250 -4.85 18.99 4.06
CA GLU A 250 -5.50 20.19 4.58
C GLU A 250 -6.95 19.93 5.02
N GLY A 251 -7.28 20.35 6.24
CA GLY A 251 -8.63 20.24 6.79
C GLY A 251 -9.09 18.83 7.15
N ARG A 252 -8.26 17.80 6.97
CA ARG A 252 -8.60 16.42 7.37
C ARG A 252 -8.74 16.31 8.90
N PRO A 253 -9.56 15.37 9.41
CA PRO A 253 -9.86 15.25 10.83
C PRO A 253 -8.64 15.26 11.78
N TYR A 254 -7.58 14.52 11.44
CA TYR A 254 -6.35 14.40 12.24
C TYR A 254 -5.21 15.31 11.78
N SER A 255 -5.45 16.19 10.81
CA SER A 255 -4.44 17.15 10.38
C SER A 255 -4.30 18.32 11.38
N PRO A 256 -3.08 18.87 11.52
CA PRO A 256 -2.85 20.01 12.41
C PRO A 256 -3.66 21.24 11.96
N LYS A 257 -3.85 22.19 12.88
CA LYS A 257 -4.66 23.40 12.64
C LYS A 257 -3.96 24.63 13.18
N GLY A 258 -4.27 25.80 12.61
CA GLY A 258 -3.73 27.07 13.08
C GLY A 258 -2.19 27.10 13.03
N ALA A 259 -1.54 27.55 14.09
CA ALA A 259 -0.07 27.66 14.12
C ALA A 259 0.65 26.32 13.92
N ASP A 260 0.06 25.20 14.39
CA ASP A 260 0.64 23.87 14.19
C ASP A 260 0.57 23.44 12.73
N TRP A 261 -0.45 23.90 11.98
CA TRP A 261 -0.55 23.68 10.54
C TRP A 261 0.55 24.41 9.79
N ASP A 262 0.74 25.69 10.09
CA ASP A 262 1.78 26.50 9.45
C ASP A 262 3.18 25.94 9.71
N ALA A 263 3.44 25.51 10.95
CA ALA A 263 4.70 24.85 11.32
C ALA A 263 4.89 23.49 10.62
N ALA A 264 3.81 22.70 10.53
CA ALA A 264 3.85 21.40 9.85
C ALA A 264 4.12 21.57 8.35
N VAL A 265 3.41 22.48 7.67
CA VAL A 265 3.62 22.76 6.24
C VAL A 265 5.05 23.21 5.96
N ALA A 266 5.60 24.09 6.79
CA ALA A 266 7.00 24.51 6.67
C ALA A 266 7.98 23.34 6.80
N ALA A 267 7.76 22.43 7.77
CA ALA A 267 8.60 21.25 7.95
C ALA A 267 8.43 20.23 6.81
N TRP A 268 7.21 20.08 6.28
CA TRP A 268 6.89 19.11 5.24
C TRP A 268 7.51 19.47 3.89
N GLN A 269 7.76 20.74 3.62
CA GLN A 269 8.43 21.19 2.39
C GLN A 269 9.87 20.66 2.27
N ASP A 270 10.54 20.36 3.40
CA ASP A 270 11.89 19.82 3.42
C ASP A 270 11.93 18.29 3.23
N LEU A 271 10.77 17.63 3.16
CA LEU A 271 10.63 16.18 2.94
C LEU A 271 10.69 15.84 1.44
N VAL A 272 11.83 16.20 0.87
CA VAL A 272 12.27 15.88 -0.50
C VAL A 272 13.72 15.41 -0.44
N SER A 273 14.17 14.58 -1.38
CA SER A 273 15.61 14.29 -1.48
C SER A 273 16.41 15.55 -1.87
N ASP A 274 17.60 15.70 -1.30
CA ASP A 274 18.51 16.78 -1.70
C ASP A 274 19.05 16.53 -3.13
N ASP A 275 19.37 17.59 -3.88
CA ASP A 275 19.79 17.50 -5.29
C ASP A 275 21.06 16.63 -5.50
N ASP A 276 21.96 16.59 -4.51
CA ASP A 276 23.20 15.82 -4.52
C ASP A 276 23.12 14.53 -3.68
N ALA A 277 21.91 14.09 -3.31
CA ALA A 277 21.69 12.86 -2.56
C ALA A 277 22.13 11.61 -3.35
N HIS A 278 22.74 10.66 -2.64
CA HIS A 278 23.21 9.40 -3.23
C HIS A 278 22.16 8.29 -3.13
N PHE A 279 21.88 7.64 -4.26
CA PHE A 279 21.08 6.42 -4.33
C PHE A 279 21.99 5.23 -4.69
N ASP A 280 21.90 4.14 -3.92
CA ASP A 280 22.63 2.90 -4.17
C ASP A 280 22.23 2.27 -5.52
N THR A 281 20.94 2.38 -5.86
CA THR A 281 20.36 1.83 -7.10
C THR A 281 19.46 2.86 -7.77
N ILE A 282 19.59 3.05 -9.09
CA ILE A 282 18.72 3.91 -9.89
C ILE A 282 18.10 3.10 -11.03
N VAL A 283 16.77 3.13 -11.14
CA VAL A 283 16.02 2.54 -12.25
C VAL A 283 15.32 3.64 -13.01
N GLU A 284 15.62 3.79 -14.29
CA GLU A 284 15.04 4.81 -15.15
C GLU A 284 14.01 4.23 -16.10
N MET A 285 12.90 4.94 -16.28
CA MET A 285 11.82 4.60 -17.19
C MET A 285 11.27 5.86 -17.85
N ARG A 286 10.79 5.70 -19.08
CA ARG A 286 10.07 6.74 -19.80
C ARG A 286 8.59 6.47 -19.72
N ALA A 287 7.82 7.47 -19.32
CA ALA A 287 6.37 7.36 -19.19
C ALA A 287 5.71 7.11 -20.55
N GLU A 288 6.26 7.66 -21.64
CA GLU A 288 5.69 7.51 -22.98
C GLU A 288 5.75 6.06 -23.51
N ASP A 289 6.65 5.24 -22.97
CA ASP A 289 6.80 3.83 -23.36
C ASP A 289 5.81 2.92 -22.62
N ILE A 290 5.11 3.46 -21.61
CA ILE A 290 4.14 2.71 -20.82
C ILE A 290 2.79 2.79 -21.52
N ILE A 291 2.28 1.63 -21.93
CA ILE A 291 0.91 1.42 -22.38
C ILE A 291 0.11 0.69 -21.29
N PRO A 292 -1.23 0.60 -21.37
CA PRO A 292 -2.01 -0.07 -20.33
C PRO A 292 -1.50 -1.50 -20.09
N GLN A 293 -1.31 -1.87 -18.83
CA GLN A 293 -0.64 -3.10 -18.39
C GLN A 293 -1.63 -4.09 -17.77
N VAL A 294 -1.31 -5.38 -17.90
CA VAL A 294 -2.03 -6.48 -17.24
C VAL A 294 -1.01 -7.44 -16.64
N SER A 295 -1.22 -7.82 -15.37
CA SER A 295 -0.57 -9.00 -14.81
C SER A 295 -1.38 -10.23 -15.19
N TRP A 296 -0.86 -11.09 -16.07
CA TRP A 296 -1.62 -12.18 -16.71
C TRP A 296 -1.47 -13.54 -16.03
N GLY A 297 -0.45 -13.71 -15.18
CA GLY A 297 -0.07 -14.99 -14.60
C GLY A 297 -0.32 -15.10 -13.10
N THR A 298 0.44 -15.99 -12.44
CA THR A 298 0.33 -16.27 -11.00
C THR A 298 1.36 -15.51 -10.15
N SER A 299 2.11 -14.59 -10.76
CA SER A 299 3.09 -13.74 -10.09
C SER A 299 2.88 -12.28 -10.53
N PRO A 300 3.00 -11.30 -9.62
CA PRO A 300 2.87 -9.88 -9.97
C PRO A 300 3.87 -9.38 -11.02
N GLU A 301 5.01 -10.04 -11.21
CA GLU A 301 5.99 -9.70 -12.27
C GLU A 301 5.63 -10.22 -13.65
N MET A 302 4.60 -11.07 -13.77
CA MET A 302 4.10 -11.55 -15.06
C MET A 302 3.22 -10.48 -15.72
N VAL A 303 3.85 -9.34 -16.02
CA VAL A 303 3.22 -8.16 -16.59
C VAL A 303 3.47 -8.09 -18.08
N LEU A 304 2.42 -7.76 -18.82
CA LEU A 304 2.49 -7.45 -20.23
C LEU A 304 1.61 -6.24 -20.55
N PRO A 305 1.92 -5.51 -21.64
CA PRO A 305 0.95 -4.66 -22.29
C PRO A 305 -0.37 -5.37 -22.60
N VAL A 306 -1.47 -4.63 -22.54
CA VAL A 306 -2.81 -5.16 -22.84
C VAL A 306 -2.98 -5.63 -24.29
N ASP A 307 -2.15 -5.14 -25.21
CA ASP A 307 -2.15 -5.50 -26.64
C ASP A 307 -1.13 -6.59 -27.00
N ALA A 308 -0.43 -7.15 -26.00
CA ALA A 308 0.53 -8.21 -26.20
C ALA A 308 -0.10 -9.62 -26.16
N ASN A 309 0.76 -10.62 -26.37
CA ASN A 309 0.43 -12.04 -26.28
C ASN A 309 1.16 -12.65 -25.08
N VAL A 310 0.51 -13.60 -24.38
CA VAL A 310 1.18 -14.34 -23.30
C VAL A 310 2.37 -15.14 -23.86
N PRO A 311 3.47 -15.25 -23.10
CA PRO A 311 4.71 -15.81 -23.62
C PRO A 311 4.59 -17.30 -23.94
N ASP A 312 5.37 -17.74 -24.92
CA ASP A 312 5.55 -19.14 -25.24
C ASP A 312 6.74 -19.72 -24.44
N PRO A 313 6.52 -20.69 -23.53
CA PRO A 313 7.61 -21.34 -22.80
C PRO A 313 8.70 -21.91 -23.71
N ALA A 314 8.36 -22.33 -24.94
CA ALA A 314 9.34 -22.88 -25.88
C ALA A 314 10.38 -21.84 -26.34
N GLN A 315 10.07 -20.54 -26.22
CA GLN A 315 10.96 -19.43 -26.56
C GLN A 315 11.74 -18.87 -25.37
N GLU A 316 11.44 -19.31 -24.14
CA GLU A 316 12.17 -18.88 -22.94
C GLU A 316 13.43 -19.72 -22.77
N ALA A 317 14.60 -19.08 -22.73
CA ALA A 317 15.90 -19.73 -22.62
C ALA A 317 16.20 -20.19 -21.18
N ASP A 318 15.78 -19.41 -20.18
CA ASP A 318 15.99 -19.73 -18.77
C ASP A 318 15.05 -20.86 -18.33
N PRO A 319 15.58 -22.03 -17.90
CA PRO A 319 14.76 -23.17 -17.52
C PRO A 319 13.84 -22.88 -16.32
N VAL A 320 14.25 -22.01 -15.40
CA VAL A 320 13.45 -21.64 -14.22
C VAL A 320 12.27 -20.75 -14.65
N LYS A 321 12.53 -19.74 -15.49
CA LYS A 321 11.46 -18.89 -16.04
C LYS A 321 10.52 -19.69 -16.94
N ARG A 322 11.05 -20.57 -17.78
CA ARG A 322 10.25 -21.46 -18.65
C ARG A 322 9.25 -22.29 -17.85
N ASP A 323 9.72 -22.92 -16.77
CA ASP A 323 8.90 -23.72 -15.88
C ASP A 323 7.86 -22.88 -15.13
N SER A 324 8.25 -21.67 -14.67
CA SER A 324 7.32 -20.69 -14.09
C SER A 324 6.19 -20.30 -15.06
N ILE A 325 6.53 -19.94 -16.30
CA ILE A 325 5.56 -19.61 -17.36
C ILE A 325 4.65 -20.81 -17.64
N THR A 326 5.22 -22.01 -17.78
CA THR A 326 4.46 -23.24 -18.05
C THR A 326 3.41 -23.50 -16.96
N ARG A 327 3.79 -23.34 -15.69
CA ARG A 327 2.85 -23.47 -14.57
C ARG A 327 1.79 -22.37 -14.57
N ALA A 328 2.18 -21.12 -14.83
CA ALA A 328 1.25 -20.00 -14.88
C ALA A 328 0.19 -20.18 -15.97
N LEU A 329 0.60 -20.54 -17.19
CA LEU A 329 -0.33 -20.83 -18.30
C LEU A 329 -1.30 -21.96 -17.93
N LYS A 330 -0.79 -23.05 -17.33
CA LYS A 330 -1.63 -24.17 -16.89
C LYS A 330 -2.63 -23.75 -15.81
N TYR A 331 -2.19 -22.99 -14.80
CA TYR A 331 -3.06 -22.54 -13.71
C TYR A 331 -4.13 -21.56 -14.20
N MET A 332 -3.74 -20.61 -15.05
CA MET A 332 -4.63 -19.59 -15.61
C MET A 332 -5.52 -20.13 -16.74
N GLY A 333 -5.25 -21.33 -17.26
CA GLY A 333 -5.99 -21.90 -18.39
C GLY A 333 -5.71 -21.19 -19.71
N LEU A 334 -4.52 -20.62 -19.88
CA LEU A 334 -4.11 -19.84 -21.05
C LEU A 334 -3.25 -20.66 -22.01
N GLN A 335 -3.33 -20.36 -23.31
CA GLN A 335 -2.49 -20.97 -24.34
C GLN A 335 -1.28 -20.09 -24.65
N ALA A 336 -0.14 -20.69 -24.97
CA ALA A 336 1.04 -19.96 -25.45
C ALA A 336 0.68 -19.08 -26.66
N ASN A 337 1.20 -17.85 -26.70
CA ASN A 337 0.91 -16.84 -27.71
C ASN A 337 -0.56 -16.39 -27.81
N GLN A 338 -1.43 -16.73 -26.84
CA GLN A 338 -2.78 -16.18 -26.78
C GLN A 338 -2.72 -14.65 -26.55
N ALA A 339 -3.47 -13.89 -27.34
CA ALA A 339 -3.58 -12.44 -27.14
C ALA A 339 -4.28 -12.14 -25.80
N ILE A 340 -3.79 -11.15 -25.06
CA ILE A 340 -4.41 -10.73 -23.79
C ILE A 340 -5.87 -10.33 -24.00
N THR A 341 -6.18 -9.67 -25.12
CA THR A 341 -7.55 -9.26 -25.49
C THR A 341 -8.52 -10.42 -25.77
N ASP A 342 -8.01 -11.63 -26.01
CA ASP A 342 -8.84 -12.80 -26.28
C ASP A 342 -9.29 -13.52 -25.00
N ILE A 343 -8.70 -13.17 -23.85
CA ILE A 343 -9.02 -13.77 -22.55
C ILE A 343 -10.47 -13.45 -22.19
N LYS A 344 -11.27 -14.50 -21.91
CA LYS A 344 -12.65 -14.35 -21.46
C LYS A 344 -12.71 -14.15 -19.96
N LEU A 345 -13.39 -13.10 -19.55
CA LEU A 345 -13.56 -12.74 -18.14
C LEU A 345 -14.92 -13.23 -17.63
N ASP A 346 -14.90 -13.95 -16.52
CA ASP A 346 -16.12 -14.40 -15.82
C ASP A 346 -16.51 -13.45 -14.69
N ARG A 347 -15.52 -12.85 -14.02
CA ARG A 347 -15.74 -11.96 -12.88
C ARG A 347 -14.86 -10.73 -13.00
N VAL A 348 -15.42 -9.59 -12.60
CA VAL A 348 -14.72 -8.29 -12.60
C VAL A 348 -14.88 -7.65 -11.23
N PHE A 349 -13.76 -7.29 -10.62
CA PHE A 349 -13.72 -6.60 -9.34
C PHE A 349 -13.03 -5.25 -9.53
N ILE A 350 -13.67 -4.18 -9.06
CA ILE A 350 -13.14 -2.81 -9.08
C ILE A 350 -13.08 -2.36 -7.62
N GLY A 351 -11.90 -1.94 -7.15
CA GLY A 351 -11.68 -1.63 -5.74
C GLY A 351 -10.41 -2.26 -5.19
N SER A 352 -10.46 -2.70 -3.93
CA SER A 352 -9.35 -3.23 -3.10
C SER A 352 -8.42 -2.16 -2.52
N CYS A 353 -7.49 -2.57 -1.66
CA CYS A 353 -6.55 -1.67 -0.97
C CYS A 353 -5.69 -0.82 -1.92
N THR A 354 -5.44 -1.32 -3.14
CA THR A 354 -4.64 -0.61 -4.14
C THR A 354 -5.44 0.48 -4.86
N ASN A 355 -6.71 0.24 -5.21
CA ASN A 355 -7.48 1.08 -6.16
C ASN A 355 -9.00 1.16 -5.84
N SER A 356 -9.37 1.57 -4.63
CA SER A 356 -10.77 1.77 -4.18
C SER A 356 -11.15 3.25 -3.96
N ARG A 357 -10.22 4.18 -4.19
CA ARG A 357 -10.40 5.57 -3.82
C ARG A 357 -11.34 6.27 -4.80
N ILE A 358 -11.85 7.44 -4.42
CA ILE A 358 -12.87 8.14 -5.21
C ILE A 358 -12.44 8.41 -6.66
N GLU A 359 -11.15 8.66 -6.90
CA GLU A 359 -10.61 8.86 -8.25
C GLU A 359 -10.62 7.57 -9.09
N ASP A 360 -10.26 6.43 -8.49
CA ASP A 360 -10.33 5.11 -9.13
C ASP A 360 -11.77 4.81 -9.55
N LEU A 361 -12.73 5.04 -8.65
CA LEU A 361 -14.16 4.82 -8.91
C LEU A 361 -14.71 5.76 -9.98
N ARG A 362 -14.24 7.02 -10.02
CA ARG A 362 -14.60 7.98 -11.10
C ARG A 362 -14.03 7.54 -12.45
N ALA A 363 -12.79 7.04 -12.49
CA ALA A 363 -12.19 6.52 -13.72
C ALA A 363 -12.97 5.30 -14.24
N ALA A 364 -13.28 4.34 -13.35
CA ALA A 364 -14.14 3.20 -13.67
C ALA A 364 -15.53 3.63 -14.16
N ALA A 365 -16.16 4.60 -13.48
CA ALA A 365 -17.47 5.11 -13.86
C ALA A 365 -17.46 5.82 -15.22
N ALA A 366 -16.38 6.52 -15.57
CA ALA A 366 -16.23 7.15 -16.88
C ALA A 366 -16.21 6.10 -18.01
N VAL A 367 -15.57 4.95 -17.79
CA VAL A 367 -15.60 3.81 -18.71
C VAL A 367 -16.98 3.14 -18.69
N ALA A 368 -17.63 2.99 -17.54
CA ALA A 368 -18.93 2.32 -17.45
C ALA A 368 -20.09 3.16 -18.03
N LYS A 369 -19.95 4.49 -18.12
CA LYS A 369 -21.03 5.41 -18.51
C LYS A 369 -21.64 5.04 -19.87
N GLY A 370 -22.95 4.77 -19.87
CA GLY A 370 -23.71 4.38 -21.07
C GLY A 370 -23.47 2.94 -21.53
N ARG A 371 -22.68 2.15 -20.81
CA ARG A 371 -22.39 0.74 -21.10
C ARG A 371 -23.11 -0.16 -20.08
N LYS A 372 -23.19 -1.45 -20.40
CA LYS A 372 -23.70 -2.50 -19.51
C LYS A 372 -22.63 -3.56 -19.33
N VAL A 373 -22.66 -4.24 -18.19
CA VAL A 373 -21.86 -5.45 -17.97
C VAL A 373 -22.22 -6.47 -19.06
N ALA A 374 -21.20 -7.09 -19.65
CA ALA A 374 -21.38 -8.07 -20.72
C ALA A 374 -22.15 -9.30 -20.21
N SER A 375 -22.99 -9.90 -21.05
CA SER A 375 -23.90 -10.98 -20.64
C SER A 375 -23.19 -12.26 -20.20
N ASN A 376 -21.91 -12.44 -20.56
CA ASN A 376 -21.08 -13.57 -20.15
C ASN A 376 -20.41 -13.37 -18.79
N VAL A 377 -20.40 -12.15 -18.24
CA VAL A 377 -19.81 -11.87 -16.93
C VAL A 377 -20.79 -12.34 -15.86
N ILE A 378 -20.35 -13.32 -15.08
CA ILE A 378 -21.11 -13.92 -13.97
C ILE A 378 -21.30 -12.91 -12.84
N GLN A 379 -20.27 -12.10 -12.57
CA GLN A 379 -20.29 -11.14 -11.47
C GLN A 379 -19.42 -9.92 -11.77
N ALA A 380 -19.97 -8.73 -11.53
CA ALA A 380 -19.21 -7.50 -11.45
C ALA A 380 -19.43 -6.90 -10.06
N LEU A 381 -18.35 -6.63 -9.32
CA LEU A 381 -18.40 -6.06 -7.97
C LEU A 381 -17.57 -4.79 -7.89
N VAL A 382 -18.10 -3.78 -7.22
CA VAL A 382 -17.36 -2.56 -6.86
C VAL A 382 -17.23 -2.52 -5.35
N VAL A 383 -16.00 -2.43 -4.86
CA VAL A 383 -15.65 -2.40 -3.44
C VAL A 383 -15.00 -1.04 -3.14
N PRO A 384 -15.78 -0.05 -2.70
CA PRO A 384 -15.29 1.27 -2.35
C PRO A 384 -14.45 1.27 -1.06
#